data_AF-A0A9C9TR21-F1
#
_entry.id   AF-A0A9C9TR21-F1
#
_cell.length_a   1.000
_cell.length_b   1.000
_cell.length_c   1.000
_cell.angle_alpha   90.00
_cell.angle_beta   90.00
_cell.angle_gamma   90.00
#
_symmetry.space_group_name_H-M   'P 1'
#
loop_
_entity.id
_entity.type
_entity.pdbx_description
1 polymer ?
#
loop_
_entity_poly.entity_id
_entity_poly.type
_entity_poly.pdbx_seq_one_letter_code
_entity_poly.pdbx_strand_id
1 'polypeptide(L)'
;MQIESAHVGRRKSEVNIRQMEIDDIGSVYHLGEKLFTSEEFPILYRTWDAYEVTDYFTSDPDFCLVAETGGRVVGFILATTIEKEGTAWK
;
A
#
# COMPACT_ATOMS: atom_id res chain seq x y z
N MET A 1 17.90 -22.91 -38.23
CA MET A 1 17.72 -21.48 -37.91
C MET A 1 17.07 -21.41 -36.53
N GLN A 2 17.88 -21.41 -35.46
CA GLN A 2 17.39 -21.26 -34.10
C GLN A 2 17.09 -19.79 -33.86
N ILE A 3 15.84 -19.48 -33.53
CA ILE A 3 15.41 -18.20 -33.00
C ILE A 3 15.77 -18.18 -31.51
N GLU A 4 16.85 -17.48 -31.16
CA GLU A 4 17.17 -17.16 -29.77
C GLU A 4 16.08 -16.25 -29.20
N SER A 5 15.31 -16.78 -28.25
CA SER A 5 14.46 -15.95 -27.38
C SER A 5 15.36 -15.11 -26.50
N ALA A 6 15.45 -13.82 -26.85
CA ALA A 6 16.03 -12.81 -25.98
C ALA A 6 15.23 -12.77 -24.68
N HIS A 7 15.77 -13.35 -23.61
CA HIS A 7 15.34 -13.02 -22.27
C HIS A 7 15.67 -11.55 -22.05
N VAL A 8 14.66 -10.68 -22.15
CA VAL A 8 14.75 -9.29 -21.70
C VAL A 8 15.08 -9.35 -20.22
N GLY A 9 16.36 -9.20 -19.89
CA GLY A 9 16.85 -9.17 -18.52
C GLY A 9 16.06 -8.12 -17.77
N ARG A 10 15.30 -8.55 -16.76
CA ARG A 10 14.51 -7.68 -15.89
C ARG A 10 15.49 -6.73 -15.21
N ARG A 11 15.65 -5.50 -15.73
CA ARG A 11 16.37 -4.45 -15.00
C ARG A 11 15.71 -4.37 -13.63
N LYS A 12 16.50 -4.61 -12.58
CA LYS A 12 16.04 -4.49 -11.21
C LYS A 12 15.80 -3.00 -10.99
N SER A 13 14.55 -2.57 -11.12
CA SER A 13 14.17 -1.21 -10.75
C SER A 13 14.53 -1.03 -9.29
N GLU A 14 15.29 0.02 -8.98
CA GLU A 14 15.59 0.36 -7.60
C GLU A 14 14.28 0.80 -6.94
N VAL A 15 13.84 0.02 -5.96
CA VAL A 15 12.64 0.29 -5.16
C VAL A 15 13.13 0.79 -3.81
N ASN A 16 12.73 2.01 -3.46
CA ASN A 16 12.95 2.56 -2.13
C ASN A 16 11.68 2.36 -1.30
N ILE A 17 11.83 1.89 -0.06
CA ILE A 17 10.72 1.82 0.90
C ILE A 17 10.94 2.91 1.93
N ARG A 18 9.94 3.78 2.09
CA ARG A 18 10.01 4.91 3.04
C ARG A 18 8.66 5.10 3.74
N GLN A 19 8.69 5.90 4.79
CA GLN A 19 7.46 6.39 5.41
C GLN A 19 6.64 7.17 4.38
N MET A 20 5.33 6.98 4.45
CA MET A 20 4.36 7.70 3.64
C MET A 20 4.37 9.18 4.02
N GLU A 21 4.26 10.06 3.03
CA GLU A 21 4.08 11.50 3.24
C GLU A 21 2.70 11.95 2.74
N ILE A 22 2.30 13.17 3.10
CA ILE A 22 0.98 13.72 2.74
C ILE A 22 0.73 13.71 1.21
N ASP A 23 1.79 13.95 0.43
CA ASP A 23 1.73 13.96 -1.03
C ASP A 23 1.48 12.58 -1.63
N ASP A 24 1.70 11.50 -0.86
CA ASP A 24 1.47 10.13 -1.32
C ASP A 24 0.01 9.67 -1.18
N ILE A 25 -0.81 10.35 -0.36
CA ILE A 25 -2.21 9.94 -0.06
C ILE A 25 -3.01 9.67 -1.33
N GLY A 26 -2.95 10.59 -2.30
CA GLY A 26 -3.66 10.43 -3.57
C GLY A 26 -3.16 9.23 -4.38
N SER A 27 -1.84 8.99 -4.39
CA SER A 27 -1.25 7.87 -5.10
C SER A 27 -1.62 6.52 -4.47
N VAL A 28 -1.65 6.46 -3.14
CA VAL A 28 -2.06 5.29 -2.36
C VAL A 28 -3.53 4.97 -2.59
N TYR A 29 -4.41 5.98 -2.50
CA TYR A 29 -5.85 5.82 -2.75
C TYR A 29 -6.11 5.21 -4.13
N HIS A 30 -5.55 5.80 -5.19
CA HIS A 30 -5.74 5.31 -6.56
C HIS A 30 -5.09 3.96 -6.83
N LEU A 31 -4.00 3.63 -6.13
CA LEU A 31 -3.40 2.30 -6.23
C LEU A 31 -4.30 1.26 -5.55
N GLY A 32 -4.89 1.58 -4.39
CA GLY A 32 -5.87 0.73 -3.72
C GLY A 32 -7.13 0.50 -4.55
N GLU A 33 -7.66 1.53 -5.23
CA GLU A 33 -8.81 1.38 -6.16
C GLU A 33 -8.55 0.34 -7.27
N LYS A 34 -7.30 0.21 -7.70
CA LYS A 34 -6.90 -0.76 -8.74
C LYS A 34 -6.64 -2.15 -8.20
N LEU A 35 -6.18 -2.25 -6.95
CA LEU A 35 -5.82 -3.52 -6.31
C LEU A 35 -7.02 -4.20 -5.65
N PHE A 36 -7.88 -3.44 -4.99
CA PHE A 36 -9.01 -3.98 -4.24
C PHE A 36 -10.20 -4.17 -5.16
N THR A 37 -10.29 -5.35 -5.75
CA THR A 37 -11.42 -5.73 -6.58
C THR A 37 -12.49 -6.44 -5.77
N SER A 38 -13.73 -6.47 -6.27
CA SER A 38 -14.83 -7.21 -5.64
C SER A 38 -14.58 -8.72 -5.56
N GLU A 39 -13.71 -9.26 -6.42
CA GLU A 39 -13.43 -10.70 -6.50
C GLU A 39 -12.35 -11.13 -5.50
N GLU A 40 -11.26 -10.36 -5.38
CA GLU A 40 -10.11 -10.72 -4.54
C GLU A 40 -10.22 -10.14 -3.12
N PHE A 41 -10.73 -8.91 -3.01
CA PHE A 41 -10.78 -8.16 -1.75
C PHE A 41 -12.15 -7.51 -1.50
N PRO A 42 -13.24 -8.29 -1.36
CA PRO A 42 -14.61 -7.77 -1.31
C PRO A 42 -14.91 -6.85 -0.11
N ILE A 43 -14.15 -6.96 0.98
CA ILE A 43 -14.28 -6.06 2.13
C ILE A 43 -13.64 -4.72 1.79
N LEU A 44 -12.34 -4.74 1.44
CA LEU A 44 -11.61 -3.53 1.09
C LEU A 44 -12.25 -2.83 -0.11
N TYR A 45 -12.69 -3.54 -1.15
CA TYR A 45 -13.40 -2.94 -2.27
C TYR A 45 -14.63 -2.09 -1.84
N ARG A 46 -15.30 -2.45 -0.74
CA ARG A 46 -16.49 -1.73 -0.24
C ARG A 46 -16.15 -0.61 0.73
N THR A 47 -15.07 -0.74 1.48
CA THR A 47 -14.69 0.20 2.54
C THR A 47 -13.56 1.13 2.14
N TRP A 48 -12.88 0.87 1.02
CA TRP A 48 -11.77 1.67 0.55
C TRP A 48 -12.26 2.99 -0.04
N ASP A 49 -11.98 4.07 0.67
CA ASP A 49 -12.19 5.43 0.21
C ASP A 49 -11.03 6.34 0.66
N ALA A 50 -11.09 7.61 0.27
CA ALA A 50 -10.06 8.58 0.64
C ALA A 50 -10.05 8.91 2.15
N TYR A 51 -11.17 8.75 2.86
CA TYR A 51 -11.24 8.97 4.30
C TYR A 51 -10.49 7.88 5.03
N GLU A 52 -10.67 6.62 4.64
CA GLU A 52 -9.97 5.47 5.21
C GLU A 52 -8.44 5.65 5.11
N VAL A 53 -7.92 6.06 3.95
CA VAL A 53 -6.48 6.31 3.77
C VAL A 53 -5.98 7.44 4.67
N THR A 54 -6.78 8.51 4.80
CA THR A 54 -6.45 9.67 5.65
C THR A 54 -6.48 9.30 7.13
N ASP A 55 -7.39 8.42 7.55
CA ASP A 55 -7.52 7.96 8.93
C ASP A 55 -6.28 7.18 9.38
N TYR A 56 -5.80 6.22 8.57
CA TYR A 56 -4.53 5.53 8.84
C TYR A 56 -3.35 6.51 8.93
N PHE A 57 -3.25 7.43 7.96
CA PHE A 57 -2.14 8.38 7.90
C PHE A 57 -2.12 9.33 9.10
N THR A 58 -3.28 9.74 9.62
CA THR A 58 -3.36 10.70 10.73
C THR A 58 -3.28 10.03 12.10
N SER A 59 -3.79 8.81 12.23
CA SER A 59 -3.78 8.07 13.50
C SER A 59 -2.43 7.41 13.80
N ASP A 60 -1.83 6.79 12.80
CA ASP A 60 -0.65 5.92 12.94
C ASP A 60 0.35 6.10 11.76
N PRO A 61 0.86 7.34 11.52
CA PRO A 61 1.70 7.63 10.35
C PRO A 61 3.00 6.82 10.30
N ASP A 62 3.54 6.42 11.44
CA ASP A 62 4.79 5.66 11.55
C ASP A 62 4.65 4.22 11.01
N PHE A 63 3.41 3.73 10.90
CA PHE A 63 3.10 2.42 10.34
C PHE A 63 2.62 2.49 8.89
N CYS A 64 2.59 3.68 8.30
CA CYS A 64 2.24 3.90 6.90
C CYS A 64 3.52 3.97 6.05
N LEU A 65 3.71 3.00 5.16
CA LEU A 65 4.89 2.90 4.29
C LEU A 65 4.50 2.90 2.82
N VAL A 66 5.34 3.50 1.98
CA VAL A 66 5.23 3.43 0.52
C VAL A 66 6.47 2.80 -0.09
N ALA A 67 6.26 2.00 -1.14
CA ALA A 67 7.31 1.55 -2.03
C ALA A 67 7.33 2.48 -3.25
N GLU A 68 8.45 3.12 -3.52
CA GLU A 68 8.63 4.09 -4.59
C GLU A 68 9.69 3.62 -5.59
N THR A 69 9.43 3.81 -6.88
CA THR A 69 10.45 3.66 -7.93
C THR A 69 10.24 4.69 -9.02
N GLY A 70 11.29 5.41 -9.39
CA GLY A 70 11.23 6.46 -10.42
C GLY A 70 10.21 7.56 -10.13
N GLY A 71 10.08 8.00 -8.87
CA GLY A 71 9.15 9.05 -8.47
C GLY A 71 7.68 8.61 -8.43
N ARG A 72 7.41 7.30 -8.41
CA ARG A 72 6.05 6.75 -8.42
C ARG A 72 5.89 5.74 -7.30
N VAL A 73 4.79 5.88 -6.55
CA VAL A 73 4.33 4.86 -5.61
C VAL A 73 3.89 3.63 -6.40
N VAL A 74 4.48 2.48 -6.06
CA VAL A 74 4.20 1.17 -6.68
C VAL A 74 3.67 0.15 -5.68
N GLY A 75 3.62 0.50 -4.39
CA GLY A 75 3.05 -0.31 -3.33
C GLY A 75 2.92 0.51 -2.05
N PHE A 76 2.09 0.05 -1.13
CA PHE A 76 1.89 0.69 0.16
C PHE A 76 1.54 -0.32 1.25
N ILE A 77 1.73 0.08 2.50
CA ILE A 77 1.23 -0.58 3.70
C ILE A 77 0.56 0.51 4.54
N LEU A 78 -0.68 0.26 4.96
CA LEU A 78 -1.37 1.05 5.99
C LEU A 78 -1.64 0.13 7.18
N ALA A 79 -1.34 0.60 8.38
CA ALA A 79 -1.52 -0.17 9.60
C ALA A 79 -1.82 0.76 10.78
N THR A 80 -2.46 0.20 11.79
CA THR A 80 -2.84 0.90 13.03
C THR A 80 -2.51 0.04 14.24
N THR A 81 -2.26 0.67 15.38
CA THR A 81 -2.05 -0.04 16.65
C THR A 81 -3.39 -0.32 17.33
N ILE A 82 -3.68 -1.59 17.63
CA ILE A 82 -4.87 -1.97 18.40
C ILE A 82 -4.47 -2.19 19.86
N GLU A 83 -4.86 -1.25 20.73
CA GLU A 83 -4.79 -1.44 22.17
C GLU A 83 -6.01 -2.22 22.67
N LYS A 84 -5.78 -3.39 23.26
CA LYS A 84 -6.83 -4.16 23.92
C LYS A 84 -6.73 -3.94 25.41
N GLU A 85 -7.70 -3.23 25.99
CA GLU A 85 -7.81 -3.17 27.43
C GLU A 85 -7.98 -4.59 27.97
N GLY A 86 -7.07 -4.99 28.87
CA GLY A 86 -7.17 -6.27 29.54
C GLY A 86 -8.47 -6.29 30.33
N THR A 87 -9.30 -7.32 30.13
CA THR A 87 -10.24 -7.75 31.17
C THR A 87 -9.37 -8.30 32.30
N ALA A 88 -8.79 -7.40 33.10
CA ALA A 88 -8.33 -7.74 34.42
C ALA A 88 -9.59 -8.25 35.14
N TRP A 89 -9.67 -9.57 35.25
CA TRP A 89 -10.69 -10.27 36.03
C TRP A 89 -10.99 -9.47 37.30
N LYS A 90 -12.25 -9.09 37.50
CA LYS A 90 -12.81 -8.61 38.77
C LYS A 90 -13.61 -9.74 39.41
#